data_AF-A0A958GYQ1-F1
#
_entry.id   AF-A0A958GYQ1-F1
#
_cell.length_a   1.000
_cell.length_b   1.000
_cell.length_c   1.000
_cell.angle_alpha   90.00
_cell.angle_beta   90.00
_cell.angle_gamma   90.00
#
_symmetry.space_group_name_H-M   'P 1'
#
loop_
_entity.id
_entity.type
_entity.pdbx_description
1 polymer ?
#
loop_
_entity_poly.entity_id
_entity_poly.type
_entity_poly.pdbx_seq_one_letter_code
_entity_poly.pdbx_strand_id
1 'polypeptide(L)'
;QRLTKLAGNVLAFEELAQRRLEEIESLDTKAAFERDEERYHELRIAVKHLRYVVENFLPELDIAEGRDLKHVQDLLGEAHDLCVLRESLVALAAPDDEMLLLAWRERIAAEYARRIGEYRRMVQGAYGIWERWRRMLNEELDARGEP
;
A
#
# COMPACT_ATOMS: atom_id res chain seq x y z
N GLN A 1 -8.33 33.94 12.92
CA GLN A 1 -8.79 33.63 11.55
C GLN A 1 -7.84 32.71 10.77
N ARG A 2 -6.53 33.01 10.59
CA ARG A 2 -5.60 32.08 9.88
C ARG A 2 -5.34 30.76 10.61
N LEU A 3 -5.14 30.79 11.93
CA LEU A 3 -4.89 29.58 12.75
C LEU A 3 -6.09 28.62 12.76
N THR A 4 -7.31 29.14 12.85
CA THR A 4 -8.56 28.35 12.80
C THR A 4 -8.77 27.67 11.43
N LYS A 5 -8.37 28.34 10.34
CA LYS A 5 -8.45 27.78 8.99
C LYS A 5 -7.36 26.73 8.74
N LEU A 6 -6.19 26.90 9.36
CA LEU A 6 -5.12 25.91 9.33
C LEU A 6 -5.53 24.65 10.10
N ALA A 7 -6.04 24.80 11.33
CA ALA A 7 -6.54 23.70 12.15
C ALA A 7 -7.70 22.94 11.48
N GLY A 8 -8.65 23.67 10.87
CA GLY A 8 -9.75 23.04 10.11
C GLY A 8 -9.29 22.30 8.85
N ASN A 9 -8.17 22.71 8.23
CA ASN A 9 -7.60 21.97 7.11
C ASN A 9 -6.92 20.68 7.58
N VAL A 10 -6.21 20.70 8.71
CA VAL A 10 -5.51 19.48 9.20
C VAL A 10 -6.53 18.41 9.62
N LEU A 11 -7.60 18.78 10.32
CA LEU A 11 -8.70 17.85 10.65
C LEU A 11 -9.30 17.20 9.38
N ALA A 12 -9.49 17.98 8.31
CA ALA A 12 -9.99 17.45 7.05
C ALA A 12 -9.03 16.44 6.38
N PHE A 13 -7.72 16.58 6.59
CA PHE A 13 -6.72 15.65 6.06
C PHE A 13 -6.58 14.39 6.92
N GLU A 14 -6.79 14.48 8.24
CA GLU A 14 -6.83 13.33 9.15
C GLU A 14 -8.05 12.45 8.86
N GLU A 15 -9.23 13.06 8.70
CA GLU A 15 -10.44 12.34 8.24
C GLU A 15 -10.24 11.70 6.86
N LEU A 16 -9.57 12.40 5.94
CA LEU A 16 -9.24 11.84 4.63
C LEU A 16 -8.29 10.65 4.77
N ALA A 17 -7.26 10.73 5.61
CA ALA A 17 -6.32 9.65 5.87
C ALA A 17 -7.03 8.42 6.46
N GLN A 18 -7.98 8.61 7.38
CA GLN A 18 -8.80 7.53 7.92
C GLN A 18 -9.63 6.83 6.84
N ARG A 19 -10.34 7.58 5.99
CA ARG A 19 -11.11 6.99 4.88
C ARG A 19 -10.22 6.21 3.91
N ARG A 20 -8.99 6.68 3.67
CA ARG A 20 -8.02 5.95 2.85
C ARG A 20 -7.54 4.68 3.53
N LEU A 21 -7.36 4.70 4.86
CA LEU A 21 -6.99 3.50 5.60
C LEU A 21 -8.11 2.45 5.58
N GLU A 22 -9.38 2.85 5.76
CA GLU A 22 -10.53 1.95 5.64
C GLU A 22 -10.61 1.30 4.23
N GLU A 23 -10.36 2.10 3.18
CA GLU A 23 -10.25 1.61 1.80
C GLU A 23 -9.13 0.57 1.66
N ILE A 24 -7.94 0.84 2.21
CA ILE A 24 -6.80 -0.07 2.21
C ILE A 24 -7.13 -1.38 2.94
N GLU A 25 -7.75 -1.34 4.12
CA GLU A 25 -8.09 -2.54 4.89
C GLU A 25 -9.11 -3.42 4.15
N SER A 26 -10.10 -2.80 3.50
CA SER A 26 -11.08 -3.49 2.65
C SER A 26 -10.40 -4.17 1.45
N LEU A 27 -9.52 -3.45 0.76
CA LEU A 27 -8.77 -3.99 -0.38
C LEU A 27 -7.77 -5.07 0.03
N ASP A 28 -7.08 -4.91 1.17
CA ASP A 28 -6.15 -5.92 1.69
C ASP A 28 -6.86 -7.24 2.00
N THR A 29 -8.05 -7.15 2.60
CA THR A 29 -8.88 -8.32 2.90
C THR A 29 -9.26 -9.05 1.61
N LYS A 30 -9.71 -8.32 0.59
CA LYS A 30 -10.06 -8.89 -0.73
C LYS A 30 -8.84 -9.50 -1.43
N ALA A 31 -7.71 -8.78 -1.47
CA ALA A 31 -6.48 -9.25 -2.10
C ALA A 31 -5.94 -10.52 -1.40
N ALA A 32 -6.05 -10.60 -0.08
CA ALA A 32 -5.66 -11.79 0.67
C ALA A 32 -6.54 -13.01 0.39
N PHE A 33 -7.84 -12.79 0.24
CA PHE A 33 -8.82 -13.83 -0.01
C PHE A 33 -8.76 -14.35 -1.45
N GLU A 34 -8.80 -13.44 -2.42
CA GLU A 34 -8.84 -13.77 -3.86
C GLU A 34 -7.46 -14.13 -4.40
N ARG A 35 -6.37 -13.65 -3.77
CA ARG A 35 -4.98 -13.78 -4.24
C ARG A 35 -4.78 -13.26 -5.66
N ASP A 36 -5.56 -12.23 -6.00
CA ASP A 36 -5.63 -11.64 -7.33
C ASP A 36 -4.67 -10.44 -7.45
N GLU A 37 -3.94 -10.41 -8.56
CA GLU A 37 -2.98 -9.35 -8.90
C GLU A 37 -3.68 -8.02 -9.14
N GLU A 38 -4.89 -8.02 -9.70
CA GLU A 38 -5.68 -6.80 -9.89
C GLU A 38 -6.04 -6.17 -8.54
N ARG A 39 -6.40 -7.00 -7.55
CA ARG A 39 -6.66 -6.55 -6.17
C ARG A 39 -5.41 -5.97 -5.50
N TYR A 40 -4.24 -6.59 -5.70
CA TYR A 40 -2.98 -6.01 -5.20
C TYR A 40 -2.62 -4.70 -5.92
N HIS A 41 -3.00 -4.53 -7.19
CA HIS A 41 -2.85 -3.26 -7.91
C HIS A 41 -3.78 -2.17 -7.38
N GLU A 42 -5.06 -2.47 -7.14
CA GLU A 42 -6.01 -1.55 -6.48
C GLU A 42 -5.49 -1.13 -5.10
N LEU A 43 -5.02 -2.09 -4.31
CA LEU A 43 -4.43 -1.86 -2.99
C LEU A 43 -3.20 -0.94 -3.07
N ARG A 44 -2.30 -1.17 -4.03
CA ARG A 44 -1.14 -0.29 -4.27
C ARG A 44 -1.57 1.16 -4.51
N ILE A 45 -2.61 1.37 -5.31
CA ILE A 45 -3.12 2.71 -5.61
C ILE A 45 -3.65 3.36 -4.32
N ALA A 46 -4.41 2.64 -3.51
CA ALA A 46 -4.95 3.14 -2.25
C ALA A 46 -3.82 3.51 -1.26
N VAL A 47 -2.80 2.66 -1.10
CA VAL A 47 -1.62 2.96 -0.26
C VAL A 47 -0.89 4.21 -0.73
N LYS A 48 -0.67 4.36 -2.05
CA LYS A 48 -0.07 5.57 -2.63
C LYS A 48 -0.88 6.82 -2.29
N HIS A 49 -2.20 6.75 -2.35
CA HIS A 49 -3.06 7.88 -2.00
C HIS A 49 -2.97 8.24 -0.52
N LEU A 50 -2.97 7.26 0.39
CA LEU A 50 -2.74 7.52 1.82
C LEU A 50 -1.37 8.18 2.03
N ARG A 51 -0.32 7.63 1.42
CA ARG A 51 1.04 8.17 1.54
C ARG A 51 1.11 9.63 1.09
N TYR A 52 0.46 9.98 -0.02
CA TYR A 52 0.43 11.37 -0.48
C TYR A 52 -0.32 12.32 0.46
N VAL A 53 -1.39 11.85 1.10
CA VAL A 53 -2.07 12.66 2.12
C VAL A 53 -1.12 12.91 3.30
N VAL A 54 -0.49 11.85 3.78
CA VAL A 54 0.42 11.90 4.93
C VAL A 54 1.64 12.78 4.64
N GLU A 55 2.39 12.49 3.57
CA GLU A 55 3.62 13.20 3.18
C GLU A 55 3.41 14.71 2.99
N ASN A 56 2.25 15.13 2.45
CA ASN A 56 2.02 16.53 2.09
C ASN A 56 1.25 17.32 3.15
N PHE A 57 0.41 16.66 3.95
CA PHE A 57 -0.56 17.34 4.79
C PHE A 57 -0.52 16.92 6.27
N LEU A 58 0.14 15.81 6.61
CA LEU A 58 0.28 15.30 7.99
C LEU A 58 1.76 15.00 8.31
N PRO A 59 2.64 16.00 8.31
CA PRO A 59 4.09 15.80 8.41
C PRO A 59 4.53 15.14 9.73
N GLU A 60 3.78 15.33 10.82
CA GLU A 60 4.06 14.67 12.11
C GLU A 60 3.88 13.15 12.00
N LEU A 61 2.82 12.70 11.32
CA LEU A 61 2.59 11.28 11.03
C LEU A 61 3.60 10.73 10.01
N ASP A 62 3.99 11.53 9.01
CA ASP A 62 5.00 11.14 8.02
C ASP A 62 6.37 10.86 8.66
N ILE A 63 6.78 11.73 9.59
CA ILE A 63 8.05 11.56 10.33
C ILE A 63 8.02 10.28 11.17
N ALA A 64 6.89 9.98 11.81
CA ALA A 64 6.74 8.82 12.66
C ALA A 64 6.73 7.50 11.85
N GLU A 65 5.86 7.39 10.83
CA GLU A 65 5.53 6.12 10.19
C GLU A 65 5.59 6.13 8.66
N GLY A 66 5.90 7.27 8.02
CA GLY A 66 5.92 7.41 6.56
C GLY A 66 6.87 6.44 5.85
N ARG A 67 7.95 6.03 6.52
CA ARG A 67 8.90 5.01 6.02
C ARG A 67 8.23 3.66 5.78
N ASP A 68 7.31 3.25 6.64
CA ASP A 68 6.63 1.96 6.51
C ASP A 68 5.60 2.00 5.37
N LEU A 69 4.90 3.12 5.20
CA LEU A 69 4.02 3.33 4.02
C LEU A 69 4.81 3.28 2.72
N LYS A 70 5.98 3.93 2.70
CA LYS A 70 6.88 3.87 1.55
C LYS A 70 7.32 2.45 1.26
N HIS A 71 7.74 1.69 2.28
CA HIS A 71 8.18 0.30 2.10
C HIS A 71 7.04 -0.60 1.56
N VAL A 72 5.83 -0.47 2.10
CA VAL A 72 4.66 -1.17 1.56
C VAL A 72 4.38 -0.79 0.11
N GLN A 73 4.42 0.51 -0.22
CA GLN A 73 4.22 0.96 -1.60
C GLN A 73 5.29 0.40 -2.54
N ASP A 74 6.55 0.37 -2.11
CA ASP A 74 7.67 -0.15 -2.91
C ASP A 74 7.48 -1.67 -3.16
N LEU A 75 7.12 -2.46 -2.13
CA LEU A 75 6.82 -3.89 -2.28
C LEU A 75 5.66 -4.17 -3.25
N LEU A 76 4.55 -3.45 -3.11
CA LEU A 76 3.39 -3.60 -3.99
C LEU A 76 3.67 -3.08 -5.41
N GLY A 77 4.51 -2.04 -5.54
CA GLY A 77 5.01 -1.54 -6.82
C GLY A 77 5.85 -2.57 -7.56
N GLU A 78 6.85 -3.13 -6.88
CA GLU A 78 7.70 -4.17 -7.46
C GLU A 78 6.90 -5.44 -7.84
N ALA A 79 5.88 -5.81 -7.04
CA ALA A 79 4.99 -6.90 -7.38
C ALA A 79 4.21 -6.62 -8.69
N HIS A 80 3.67 -5.41 -8.84
CA HIS A 80 2.97 -5.01 -10.07
C HIS A 80 3.90 -4.97 -11.29
N ASP A 81 5.12 -4.45 -11.14
CA ASP A 81 6.11 -4.40 -12.23
C ASP A 81 6.46 -5.81 -12.72
N LEU A 82 6.50 -6.80 -11.83
CA LEU A 82 6.69 -8.21 -12.19
C LEU A 82 5.50 -8.79 -12.97
N CYS A 83 4.26 -8.39 -12.68
CA CYS A 83 3.09 -8.76 -13.47
C CYS A 83 3.21 -8.22 -14.90
N VAL A 84 3.54 -6.93 -15.05
CA VAL A 84 3.74 -6.28 -16.36
C VAL A 84 4.90 -6.91 -17.12
N LEU A 85 6.00 -7.25 -16.44
CA LEU A 85 7.14 -7.94 -17.04
C LEU A 85 6.74 -9.32 -17.57
N ARG A 86 5.92 -10.07 -16.82
CA ARG A 86 5.41 -11.37 -17.26
C ARG A 86 4.56 -11.25 -18.52
N GLU A 87 3.67 -10.26 -18.59
CA GLU A 87 2.85 -10.01 -19.78
C GLU A 87 3.72 -9.65 -20.99
N SER A 88 4.71 -8.78 -20.78
CA SER A 88 5.66 -8.37 -21.81
C SER A 88 6.48 -9.56 -22.34
N LEU A 89 6.88 -10.47 -21.46
CA LEU A 89 7.62 -11.68 -21.82
C LEU A 89 6.80 -12.60 -22.74
N VAL A 90 5.49 -12.75 -22.48
CA VAL A 90 4.60 -13.54 -23.36
C VAL A 90 4.45 -12.89 -24.73
N ALA A 91 4.36 -11.56 -24.79
CA ALA A 91 4.21 -10.84 -26.04
C ALA A 91 5.48 -10.88 -26.93
N LEU A 92 6.66 -11.01 -26.34
CA LEU A 92 7.96 -10.96 -27.03
C LEU A 92 8.57 -12.33 -27.34
N ALA A 93 8.07 -13.41 -26.73
CA ALA A 93 8.66 -14.73 -26.87
C ALA A 93 8.53 -15.29 -28.30
N ALA A 94 9.64 -15.78 -28.85
CA ALA A 94 9.65 -16.56 -30.08
C ALA A 94 9.13 -18.00 -29.79
N PRO A 95 8.53 -18.69 -30.77
CA PRO A 95 7.95 -20.03 -30.58
C PRO A 95 8.96 -21.10 -30.13
N ASP A 96 10.24 -20.90 -30.43
CA ASP A 96 11.27 -21.94 -30.30
C ASP A 96 12.01 -21.89 -28.93
N ASP A 97 11.69 -20.92 -28.07
CA ASP A 97 12.37 -20.63 -26.80
C ASP A 97 11.56 -21.09 -25.55
N GLU A 98 10.79 -22.18 -25.66
CA GLU A 98 9.87 -22.64 -24.60
C GLU A 98 10.57 -22.85 -23.24
N MET A 99 11.76 -23.44 -23.24
CA MET A 99 12.51 -23.72 -22.00
C MET A 99 13.02 -22.43 -21.33
N LEU A 100 13.48 -21.46 -22.12
CA LEU A 100 13.91 -20.17 -21.61
C LEU A 100 12.72 -19.35 -21.09
N LEU A 101 11.60 -19.37 -21.81
CA LEU A 101 10.35 -18.73 -21.41
C LEU A 101 9.84 -19.28 -20.07
N LEU A 102 9.88 -20.61 -19.89
CA LEU A 102 9.50 -21.25 -18.64
C LEU A 102 10.40 -20.81 -17.47
N ALA A 103 11.72 -20.83 -17.66
CA ALA A 103 12.67 -20.41 -16.62
C ALA A 103 12.43 -18.95 -16.16
N TRP A 104 12.18 -18.04 -17.10
CA TRP A 104 11.86 -16.65 -16.76
C TRP A 104 10.51 -16.51 -16.07
N ARG A 105 9.48 -17.24 -16.49
CA ARG A 105 8.16 -17.25 -15.82
C ARG A 105 8.29 -17.70 -14.36
N GLU A 106 9.03 -18.78 -14.12
CA GLU A 106 9.29 -19.28 -12.75
C GLU A 106 10.06 -18.27 -11.91
N ARG A 107 11.09 -17.63 -12.48
CA ARG A 107 11.85 -16.59 -11.80
C ARG A 107 10.98 -15.40 -11.40
N ILE A 108 10.16 -14.90 -12.33
CA ILE A 108 9.24 -13.78 -12.07
C ILE A 108 8.22 -14.16 -10.99
N ALA A 109 7.62 -15.35 -11.08
CA ALA A 109 6.66 -15.84 -10.10
C ALA A 109 7.29 -15.95 -8.68
N ALA A 110 8.54 -16.42 -8.58
CA ALA A 110 9.25 -16.50 -7.31
C ALA A 110 9.52 -15.12 -6.70
N GLU A 111 9.96 -14.14 -7.52
CA GLU A 111 10.18 -12.78 -7.04
C GLU A 111 8.87 -12.07 -6.65
N TYR A 112 7.77 -12.33 -7.37
CA TYR A 112 6.43 -11.83 -7.05
C TYR A 112 5.97 -12.38 -5.69
N ALA A 113 6.04 -13.70 -5.53
CA ALA A 113 5.70 -14.37 -4.27
C ALA A 113 6.54 -13.86 -3.10
N ARG A 114 7.80 -13.50 -3.34
CA ARG A 114 8.68 -12.88 -2.32
C ARG A 114 8.14 -11.54 -1.86
N ARG A 115 7.77 -10.63 -2.78
CA ARG A 115 7.24 -9.29 -2.45
C ARG A 115 5.92 -9.39 -1.72
N ILE A 116 4.98 -10.17 -2.26
CA ILE A 116 3.68 -10.38 -1.62
C ILE A 116 3.86 -11.03 -0.26
N GLY A 117 4.72 -12.04 -0.12
CA GLY A 117 5.01 -12.67 1.17
C GLY A 117 5.60 -11.71 2.21
N GLU A 118 6.48 -10.80 1.79
CA GLU A 118 7.02 -9.76 2.66
C GLU A 118 5.94 -8.75 3.07
N TYR A 119 5.17 -8.24 2.11
CA TYR A 119 4.01 -7.38 2.36
C TYR A 119 3.04 -8.02 3.35
N ARG A 120 2.67 -9.30 3.14
CA ARG A 120 1.75 -10.03 4.03
C ARG A 120 2.30 -10.13 5.45
N ARG A 121 3.61 -10.33 5.64
CA ARG A 121 4.21 -10.34 6.98
C ARG A 121 4.13 -8.99 7.69
N MET A 122 4.17 -7.88 6.96
CA MET A 122 4.07 -6.54 7.54
C MET A 122 2.65 -6.19 8.01
N VAL A 123 1.62 -6.71 7.32
CA VAL A 123 0.22 -6.36 7.59
C VAL A 123 -0.48 -7.36 8.51
N GLN A 124 0.07 -8.55 8.70
CA GLN A 124 -0.54 -9.60 9.51
C GLN A 124 -0.39 -9.36 11.02
N GLY A 125 -1.44 -9.75 11.77
CA GLY A 125 -1.45 -9.80 13.23
C GLY A 125 -1.86 -8.50 13.92
N ALA A 126 -1.97 -8.54 15.24
CA ALA A 126 -2.44 -7.43 16.09
C ALA A 126 -1.48 -6.22 16.16
N TYR A 127 -0.31 -6.33 15.52
CA TYR A 127 0.71 -5.29 15.42
C TYR A 127 1.08 -4.99 13.96
N GLY A 128 0.28 -5.47 13.00
CA GLY A 128 0.47 -5.18 11.58
C GLY A 128 0.40 -3.67 11.31
N ILE A 129 1.03 -3.25 10.21
CA ILE A 129 1.12 -1.83 9.84
C ILE A 129 -0.25 -1.12 9.83
N TRP A 130 -1.29 -1.73 9.26
CA TRP A 130 -2.63 -1.11 9.19
C TRP A 130 -3.27 -0.91 10.55
N GLU A 131 -3.08 -1.85 11.48
CA GLU A 131 -3.54 -1.71 12.85
C GLU A 131 -2.81 -0.58 13.59
N ARG A 132 -1.49 -0.43 13.39
CA ARG A 132 -0.72 0.70 13.96
C ARG A 132 -1.21 2.03 13.42
N TRP A 133 -1.35 2.14 12.10
CA TRP A 133 -1.89 3.35 11.45
C TRP A 133 -3.29 3.70 11.96
N ARG A 134 -4.15 2.70 12.17
CA ARG A 134 -5.50 2.91 12.70
C ARG A 134 -5.47 3.51 14.10
N ARG A 135 -4.64 2.98 14.98
CA ARG A 135 -4.50 3.50 16.36
C ARG A 135 -3.97 4.92 16.35
N MET A 136 -2.93 5.20 15.58
CA MET A 136 -2.34 6.54 15.52
C MET A 136 -3.31 7.59 14.98
N LEU A 137 -4.02 7.28 13.90
CA LEU A 137 -5.02 8.22 13.34
C LEU A 137 -6.19 8.45 14.31
N ASN A 138 -6.59 7.45 15.09
CA ASN A 138 -7.61 7.62 16.12
C ASN A 138 -7.11 8.47 17.28
N GLU A 139 -5.89 8.22 17.77
CA GLU A 139 -5.27 8.98 18.85
C GLU A 139 -5.11 10.47 18.49
N GLU A 140 -4.70 10.78 17.25
CA GLU A 140 -4.59 12.17 16.77
C GLU A 140 -5.95 12.87 16.68
N LEU A 141 -6.98 12.18 16.18
CA LEU A 141 -8.34 12.75 16.13
C LEU A 141 -8.92 12.96 17.53
N ASP A 142 -8.75 12.00 18.44
CA ASP A 142 -9.23 12.09 19.81
C ASP A 142 -8.55 13.25 20.55
N ALA A 143 -7.23 13.42 20.39
CA ALA A 143 -6.46 14.51 20.98
C ALA A 143 -6.89 15.91 20.48
N ARG A 144 -7.53 16.00 19.32
CA ARG A 144 -7.99 17.26 18.70
C ARG A 144 -9.50 17.47 18.80
N GLY A 145 -10.24 16.41 19.14
CA GLY A 145 -11.68 16.39 19.35
C GLY A 145 -12.11 16.74 20.78
N GLU A 146 -11.18 16.92 21.72
CA GLU A 146 -11.50 17.48 23.04
C GLU A 146 -11.76 19.00 22.97
N PRO A 147 -12.82 19.49 23.66
CA PRO A 147 -13.29 20.88 23.58
C PRO A 147 -12.35 21.94 24.17
#